data_AF-A0AAV1DMD9-F1
#
_entry.id   AF-A0AAV1DMD9-F1
#
_cell.length_a   1.000
_cell.length_b   1.000
_cell.length_c   1.000
_cell.angle_alpha   90.00
_cell.angle_beta   90.00
_cell.angle_gamma   90.00
#
_symmetry.space_group_name_H-M   'P 1'
#
loop_
_entity.id
_entity.type
_entity.pdbx_description
1 polymer ?
#
loop_
_entity_poly.entity_id
_entity_poly.type
_entity_poly.pdbx_seq_one_letter_code
_entity_poly.pdbx_strand_id
1 'polypeptide(L)'
;MLLSIKAFTISVSHTRIRCSVHGKASILASPEIFQQGFLLYILTGFLLGCLLLQSIIEKMGVGFAVLRKISVVVFLILQFGFYGHAILDPIDFLALQSIRKSLSDLPGSNYFASWDFTSDPCNFAGVYCDEDKVIALNLGDPRAGSPGLTGRLDPAIGKLSALAEFTVVPGRIIGPLPESLSQLKNLRFLAVSRNFISGQIPATLGELQRLQTLDLSFNQLSGSIPWSVGALPALSNVILCHNRLSGQVPPFASQTLTRLDLKHNELSGSFSPTSLPPSLQYLSLSWNQFSGPVDLLLTRLTRLNYLDLSLNHFSGCIPGVVFSFPITNLQLQRNYFSGRVEPVDQVAIPTVDLSYNRLSGEISPLFATVQNLYLNNNRFMGQVPSSLVDRLLSASIQILYLQHNYLTGIDINPTADIPLSSSLCLQYNCMVLPVQTPCPLKAGKQKTRPTDQCIEWKGKTKN
;
A
#
# COMPACT_ATOMS: atom_id res chain seq x y z
N MET A 1 -65.72 -26.33 35.42
CA MET A 1 -64.85 -25.84 36.51
C MET A 1 -63.99 -24.74 35.93
N LEU A 2 -64.22 -23.49 36.34
CA LEU A 2 -63.46 -22.32 35.84
C LEU A 2 -62.00 -22.42 36.29
N LEU A 3 -61.05 -22.28 35.36
CA LEU A 3 -59.75 -21.67 35.62
C LEU A 3 -59.36 -20.80 34.43
N SER A 4 -59.34 -19.50 34.68
CA SER A 4 -58.91 -18.44 33.79
C SER A 4 -57.38 -18.41 33.74
N ILE A 5 -56.78 -18.36 32.54
CA ILE A 5 -55.39 -17.92 32.36
C ILE A 5 -55.44 -16.66 31.48
N LYS A 6 -55.03 -15.55 32.10
CA LYS A 6 -55.01 -14.19 31.53
C LYS A 6 -53.98 -14.10 30.40
N ALA A 7 -54.36 -13.42 29.31
CA ALA A 7 -53.54 -13.16 28.13
C ALA A 7 -52.36 -12.21 28.43
N PHE A 8 -51.21 -12.47 27.81
CA PHE A 8 -50.06 -11.56 27.75
C PHE A 8 -50.17 -10.65 26.50
N THR A 9 -49.61 -9.45 26.57
CA THR A 9 -49.45 -8.57 25.39
C THR A 9 -48.00 -8.15 25.26
N ILE A 10 -47.40 -8.41 24.09
CA ILE A 10 -45.99 -8.12 23.77
C ILE A 10 -45.96 -7.05 22.67
N SER A 11 -45.18 -5.99 22.89
CA SER A 11 -44.95 -4.92 21.91
C SER A 11 -43.45 -4.72 21.71
N VAL A 12 -43.04 -4.62 20.43
CA VAL A 12 -41.64 -4.52 19.99
C VAL A 12 -41.46 -3.24 19.16
N SER A 13 -40.44 -2.43 19.48
CA SER A 13 -39.95 -1.35 18.62
C SER A 13 -38.45 -1.48 18.39
N HIS A 14 -37.90 -0.72 17.42
CA HIS A 14 -36.54 -0.88 16.89
C HIS A 14 -35.38 -0.77 17.91
N THR A 15 -35.65 -0.43 19.18
CA THR A 15 -34.62 -0.45 20.23
C THR A 15 -35.06 -1.01 21.59
N ARG A 16 -36.33 -1.45 21.80
CA ARG A 16 -36.79 -2.02 23.10
C ARG A 16 -38.00 -2.98 22.94
N ILE A 17 -38.08 -3.99 23.82
CA ILE A 17 -39.27 -4.85 24.02
C ILE A 17 -39.91 -4.52 25.38
N ARG A 18 -41.23 -4.33 25.42
CA ARG A 18 -41.98 -4.02 26.66
C ARG A 18 -43.07 -5.06 26.91
N CYS A 19 -43.00 -5.74 28.05
CA CYS A 19 -44.06 -6.61 28.56
C CYS A 19 -44.73 -5.95 29.78
N SER A 20 -46.06 -5.92 29.81
CA SER A 20 -46.83 -5.35 30.92
C SER A 20 -47.89 -6.34 31.43
N VAL A 21 -47.94 -6.51 32.74
CA VAL A 21 -49.03 -7.18 33.46
C VAL A 21 -49.75 -6.12 34.28
N HIS A 22 -51.09 -6.09 34.26
CA HIS A 22 -51.84 -5.12 35.06
C HIS A 22 -51.60 -5.33 36.56
N GLY A 23 -50.75 -4.47 37.13
CA GLY A 23 -50.49 -4.39 38.57
C GLY A 23 -49.03 -4.65 38.97
N LYS A 24 -48.16 -3.67 38.66
CA LYS A 24 -46.78 -3.42 39.17
C LYS A 24 -45.58 -4.19 38.55
N ALA A 25 -44.52 -3.37 38.39
CA ALA A 25 -43.13 -3.55 37.99
C ALA A 25 -42.83 -4.01 36.55
N SER A 26 -42.34 -3.05 35.76
CA SER A 26 -41.76 -3.23 34.42
C SER A 26 -40.26 -3.51 34.52
N ILE A 27 -39.78 -4.58 33.87
CA ILE A 27 -38.36 -4.95 33.81
C ILE A 27 -37.77 -4.46 32.47
N LEU A 28 -36.64 -3.77 32.52
CA LEU A 28 -35.82 -3.38 31.36
C LEU A 28 -34.52 -4.18 31.38
N ALA A 29 -34.19 -4.87 30.28
CA ALA A 29 -32.94 -5.62 30.13
C ALA A 29 -32.12 -5.12 28.93
N SER A 30 -30.80 -5.02 29.10
CA SER A 30 -29.77 -4.67 28.10
C SER A 30 -29.25 -5.90 27.33
N PRO A 31 -28.49 -5.75 26.22
CA PRO A 31 -28.34 -6.78 25.19
C PRO A 31 -27.49 -8.02 25.53
N GLU A 32 -26.94 -8.16 26.73
CA GLU A 32 -25.96 -9.23 27.04
C GLU A 32 -26.58 -10.51 27.66
N ILE A 33 -27.90 -10.59 27.81
CA ILE A 33 -28.58 -11.75 28.45
C ILE A 33 -29.17 -12.74 27.41
N PHE A 34 -28.90 -12.55 26.11
CA PHE A 34 -29.53 -13.35 25.05
C PHE A 34 -29.01 -14.79 24.92
N GLN A 35 -27.81 -15.13 25.42
CA GLN A 35 -27.31 -16.51 25.35
C GLN A 35 -27.88 -17.45 26.43
N GLN A 36 -28.35 -16.94 27.57
CA GLN A 36 -28.93 -17.79 28.63
C GLN A 36 -30.46 -17.93 28.55
N GLY A 37 -31.17 -16.92 28.01
CA GLY A 37 -32.63 -16.96 27.86
C GLY A 37 -33.11 -17.95 26.80
N PHE A 38 -32.33 -18.16 25.73
CA PHE A 38 -32.64 -19.12 24.67
C PHE A 38 -32.59 -20.58 25.18
N LEU A 39 -31.65 -20.86 26.09
CA LEU A 39 -31.53 -22.15 26.75
C LEU A 39 -32.77 -22.47 27.63
N LEU A 40 -33.30 -21.46 28.33
CA LEU A 40 -34.48 -21.62 29.21
C LEU A 40 -35.78 -21.79 28.41
N TYR A 41 -35.90 -21.10 27.27
CA TYR A 41 -37.06 -21.22 26.36
C TYR A 41 -37.08 -22.60 25.67
N ILE A 42 -35.90 -23.14 25.32
CA ILE A 42 -35.76 -24.50 24.79
C ILE A 42 -36.02 -25.55 25.88
N LEU A 43 -35.49 -25.38 27.10
CA LEU A 43 -35.70 -26.31 28.22
C LEU A 43 -37.18 -26.41 28.61
N THR A 44 -37.92 -25.30 28.62
CA THR A 44 -39.36 -25.28 28.93
C THR A 44 -40.21 -25.88 27.80
N GLY A 45 -39.86 -25.64 26.54
CA GLY A 45 -40.48 -26.32 25.39
C GLY A 45 -40.21 -27.83 25.36
N PHE A 46 -39.00 -28.26 25.74
CA PHE A 46 -38.59 -29.67 25.79
C PHE A 46 -39.29 -30.43 26.93
N LEU A 47 -39.45 -29.81 28.11
CA LEU A 47 -40.21 -30.36 29.22
C LEU A 47 -41.71 -30.51 28.91
N LEU A 48 -42.30 -29.52 28.23
CA LEU A 48 -43.71 -29.58 27.81
C LEU A 48 -43.93 -30.65 26.73
N GLY A 49 -42.97 -30.78 25.79
CA GLY A 49 -42.96 -31.84 24.78
C GLY A 49 -42.80 -33.23 25.37
N CYS A 50 -41.91 -33.41 26.36
CA CYS A 50 -41.75 -34.68 27.07
C CYS A 50 -43.01 -35.09 27.86
N LEU A 51 -43.70 -34.14 28.52
CA LEU A 51 -44.94 -34.42 29.26
C LEU A 51 -46.12 -34.77 28.32
N LEU A 52 -46.20 -34.13 27.16
CA LEU A 52 -47.18 -34.47 26.11
C LEU A 52 -46.91 -35.85 25.51
N LEU A 53 -45.65 -36.18 25.26
CA LEU A 53 -45.25 -37.51 24.79
C LEU A 53 -45.62 -38.59 25.82
N GLN A 54 -45.36 -38.34 27.11
CA GLN A 54 -45.66 -39.26 28.20
C GLN A 54 -47.17 -39.54 28.34
N SER A 55 -48.02 -38.52 28.14
CA SER A 55 -49.48 -38.67 28.14
C SER A 55 -50.02 -39.43 26.90
N ILE A 56 -49.34 -39.32 25.75
CA ILE A 56 -49.68 -40.06 24.53
C ILE A 56 -49.22 -41.53 24.63
N ILE A 57 -48.09 -41.78 25.31
CA ILE A 57 -47.50 -43.11 25.50
C ILE A 57 -48.32 -43.99 26.46
N GLU A 58 -48.88 -43.41 27.53
CA GLU A 58 -49.80 -44.13 28.44
C GLU A 58 -51.10 -44.59 27.75
N LYS A 59 -51.49 -43.92 26.65
CA LYS A 59 -52.71 -44.24 25.90
C LYS A 59 -52.53 -45.29 24.79
N MET A 60 -51.30 -45.66 24.40
CA MET A 60 -51.06 -46.50 23.21
C MET A 60 -50.52 -47.92 23.49
N GLY A 61 -50.35 -48.33 24.76
CA GLY A 61 -50.13 -49.75 25.09
C GLY A 61 -48.91 -50.43 24.42
N VAL A 62 -47.83 -49.68 24.17
CA VAL A 62 -46.59 -50.21 23.58
C VAL A 62 -45.59 -50.53 24.70
N GLY A 63 -45.03 -51.73 24.68
CA GLY A 63 -44.14 -52.25 25.73
C GLY A 63 -42.94 -51.34 26.05
N PHE A 64 -42.76 -51.05 27.35
CA PHE A 64 -41.78 -50.14 27.94
C PHE A 64 -40.32 -50.30 27.46
N ALA A 65 -39.93 -51.50 27.02
CA ALA A 65 -38.56 -51.80 26.58
C ALA A 65 -38.21 -51.25 25.18
N VAL A 66 -39.18 -51.09 24.29
CA VAL A 66 -38.96 -50.58 22.91
C VAL A 66 -38.85 -49.05 22.92
N LEU A 67 -39.66 -48.39 23.75
CA LEU A 67 -39.69 -46.94 23.92
C LEU A 67 -38.42 -46.35 24.54
N ARG A 68 -37.80 -47.05 25.52
CA ARG A 68 -36.55 -46.60 26.13
C ARG A 68 -35.39 -46.60 25.13
N LYS A 69 -35.36 -47.53 24.17
CA LYS A 69 -34.36 -47.55 23.09
C LYS A 69 -34.58 -46.41 22.09
N ILE A 70 -35.84 -46.15 21.70
CA ILE A 70 -36.17 -45.06 20.76
C ILE A 70 -35.90 -43.69 21.39
N SER A 71 -36.25 -43.48 22.66
CA SER A 71 -36.02 -42.20 23.36
C SER A 71 -34.52 -41.91 23.56
N VAL A 72 -33.70 -42.93 23.84
CA VAL A 72 -32.23 -42.77 23.93
C VAL A 72 -31.62 -42.48 22.56
N VAL A 73 -32.10 -43.12 21.49
CA VAL A 73 -31.66 -42.86 20.11
C VAL A 73 -32.04 -41.44 19.68
N VAL A 74 -33.26 -40.99 19.97
CA VAL A 74 -33.70 -39.61 19.68
C VAL A 74 -32.94 -38.58 20.52
N PHE A 75 -32.65 -38.86 21.79
CA PHE A 75 -31.84 -37.99 22.64
C PHE A 75 -30.38 -37.92 22.18
N LEU A 76 -29.80 -39.03 21.70
CA LEU A 76 -28.47 -39.06 21.09
C LEU A 76 -28.44 -38.33 19.75
N ILE A 77 -29.46 -38.48 18.89
CA ILE A 77 -29.59 -37.75 17.62
C ILE A 77 -29.78 -36.25 17.86
N LEU A 78 -30.52 -35.85 18.91
CA LEU A 78 -30.69 -34.45 19.28
C LEU A 78 -29.46 -33.87 19.99
N GLN A 79 -28.68 -34.66 20.75
CA GLN A 79 -27.37 -34.23 21.26
C GLN A 79 -26.34 -34.07 20.13
N PHE A 80 -26.39 -34.93 19.10
CA PHE A 80 -25.57 -34.75 17.89
C PHE A 80 -26.07 -33.62 16.97
N GLY A 81 -27.38 -33.33 16.97
CA GLY A 81 -27.99 -32.29 16.14
C GLY A 81 -27.79 -30.86 16.61
N PHE A 82 -27.27 -30.64 17.82
CA PHE A 82 -27.08 -29.30 18.40
C PHE A 82 -25.63 -28.91 18.72
N TYR A 83 -24.65 -29.76 18.34
CA TYR A 83 -23.24 -29.35 18.19
C TYR A 83 -22.91 -29.22 16.70
N GLY A 84 -23.66 -28.39 15.99
CA GLY A 84 -23.22 -27.92 14.67
C GLY A 84 -22.10 -26.92 14.88
N HIS A 85 -20.85 -27.37 15.03
CA HIS A 85 -19.73 -26.54 14.58
C HIS A 85 -20.09 -26.17 13.14
N ALA A 86 -20.16 -24.88 12.81
CA ALA A 86 -20.39 -24.47 11.43
C ALA A 86 -19.28 -25.10 10.59
N ILE A 87 -19.63 -26.15 9.84
CA ILE A 87 -18.68 -26.86 9.00
C ILE A 87 -18.36 -25.88 7.88
N LEU A 88 -17.07 -25.54 7.74
CA LEU A 88 -16.59 -24.69 6.66
C LEU A 88 -17.17 -25.19 5.32
N ASP A 89 -17.61 -24.27 4.48
CA ASP A 89 -18.17 -24.56 3.17
C ASP A 89 -17.28 -25.54 2.41
N PRO A 90 -17.85 -26.60 1.80
CA PRO A 90 -17.06 -27.65 1.17
C PRO A 90 -16.11 -27.16 0.07
N ILE A 91 -16.46 -26.08 -0.64
CA ILE A 91 -15.61 -25.50 -1.69
C ILE A 91 -14.39 -24.82 -1.05
N ASP A 92 -14.60 -24.07 0.03
CA ASP A 92 -13.53 -23.41 0.77
C ASP A 92 -12.60 -24.44 1.42
N PHE A 93 -13.16 -25.50 2.01
CA PHE A 93 -12.39 -26.62 2.55
C PHE A 93 -11.48 -27.26 1.50
N LEU A 94 -12.02 -27.62 0.34
CA LEU A 94 -11.24 -28.22 -0.77
C LEU A 94 -10.20 -27.24 -1.34
N ALA A 95 -10.52 -25.95 -1.40
CA ALA A 95 -9.59 -24.92 -1.84
C ALA A 95 -8.39 -24.82 -0.90
N LEU A 96 -8.62 -24.78 0.42
CA LEU A 96 -7.55 -24.78 1.42
C LEU A 96 -6.68 -26.05 1.32
N GLN A 97 -7.27 -27.23 1.05
CA GLN A 97 -6.50 -28.45 0.82
C GLN A 97 -5.55 -28.34 -0.38
N SER A 98 -6.03 -27.77 -1.49
CA SER A 98 -5.19 -27.56 -2.69
C SER A 98 -4.06 -26.57 -2.41
N ILE A 99 -4.38 -25.44 -1.76
CA ILE A 99 -3.40 -24.42 -1.37
C ILE A 99 -2.32 -25.00 -0.45
N ARG A 100 -2.71 -25.79 0.55
CA ARG A 100 -1.77 -26.46 1.44
C ARG A 100 -0.80 -27.37 0.67
N LYS A 101 -1.31 -28.08 -0.34
CA LYS A 101 -0.55 -29.02 -1.15
C LYS A 101 0.43 -28.32 -2.11
N SER A 102 0.11 -27.11 -2.57
CA SER A 102 0.95 -26.35 -3.50
C SER A 102 2.09 -25.58 -2.82
N LEU A 103 2.06 -25.49 -1.49
CA LEU A 103 2.98 -24.70 -0.67
C LEU A 103 3.70 -25.57 0.36
N SER A 104 4.88 -25.12 0.78
CA SER A 104 5.67 -25.77 1.81
C SER A 104 6.38 -24.73 2.67
N ASP A 105 6.60 -25.09 3.93
CA ASP A 105 7.42 -24.32 4.85
C ASP A 105 8.86 -24.25 4.35
N LEU A 106 9.48 -23.07 4.40
CA LEU A 106 10.93 -22.97 4.27
C LEU A 106 11.61 -23.53 5.53
N PRO A 107 12.90 -23.96 5.45
CA PRO A 107 13.62 -24.48 6.61
C PRO A 107 13.59 -23.50 7.79
N GLY A 108 13.09 -23.95 8.94
CA GLY A 108 12.91 -23.14 10.15
C GLY A 108 11.49 -22.58 10.35
N SER A 109 10.59 -22.76 9.39
CA SER A 109 9.16 -22.45 9.53
C SER A 109 8.38 -23.68 9.99
N ASN A 110 7.34 -23.44 10.79
CA ASN A 110 6.33 -24.42 11.15
C ASN A 110 4.91 -23.86 10.93
N TYR A 111 4.75 -22.92 9.99
CA TYR A 111 3.49 -22.24 9.73
C TYR A 111 2.35 -23.23 9.42
N PHE A 112 2.63 -24.25 8.60
CA PHE A 112 1.61 -25.24 8.25
C PHE A 112 1.38 -26.32 9.32
N ALA A 113 2.01 -26.25 10.48
CA ALA A 113 1.82 -27.24 11.54
C ALA A 113 0.37 -27.28 12.05
N SER A 114 -0.34 -26.15 12.05
CA SER A 114 -1.75 -26.10 12.45
C SER A 114 -2.72 -26.54 11.35
N TRP A 115 -2.26 -26.68 10.10
CA TRP A 115 -3.11 -27.01 8.96
C TRP A 115 -3.36 -28.52 8.90
N ASP A 116 -4.03 -29.01 9.93
CA ASP A 116 -4.48 -30.38 10.06
C ASP A 116 -5.98 -30.46 9.72
N PHE A 117 -6.27 -31.02 8.55
CA PHE A 117 -7.63 -31.18 8.00
C PHE A 117 -8.49 -32.22 8.74
N THR A 118 -8.07 -32.69 9.92
CA THR A 118 -8.94 -33.39 10.88
C THR A 118 -9.68 -32.44 11.81
N SER A 119 -9.28 -31.17 11.85
CA SER A 119 -9.87 -30.11 12.67
C SER A 119 -10.53 -29.02 11.81
N ASP A 120 -11.28 -28.13 12.45
CA ASP A 120 -11.92 -26.99 11.79
C ASP A 120 -10.86 -26.03 11.19
N PRO A 121 -10.82 -25.87 9.85
CA PRO A 121 -9.83 -25.03 9.17
C PRO A 121 -9.87 -23.55 9.54
N CYS A 122 -10.97 -23.07 10.13
CA CYS A 122 -11.05 -21.69 10.62
C CYS A 122 -10.11 -21.42 11.82
N ASN A 123 -9.53 -22.47 12.42
CA ASN A 123 -8.49 -22.35 13.44
C ASN A 123 -7.07 -22.46 12.87
N PHE A 124 -6.91 -22.62 11.55
CA PHE A 124 -5.59 -22.69 10.94
C PHE A 124 -4.90 -21.33 11.00
N ALA A 125 -3.58 -21.34 11.22
CA ALA A 125 -2.77 -20.15 11.13
C ALA A 125 -3.02 -19.44 9.79
N GLY A 126 -3.37 -18.16 9.87
CA GLY A 126 -3.62 -17.31 8.71
C GLY A 126 -4.96 -17.51 8.02
N VAL A 127 -5.86 -18.39 8.48
CA VAL A 127 -7.22 -18.55 7.94
C VAL A 127 -8.20 -17.85 8.87
N TYR A 128 -9.02 -16.96 8.30
CA TYR A 128 -10.07 -16.26 9.04
C TYR A 128 -11.40 -16.47 8.33
N CYS A 129 -12.39 -16.91 9.10
CA CYS A 129 -13.73 -17.20 8.60
C CYS A 129 -14.77 -16.24 9.14
N ASP A 130 -15.82 -16.02 8.36
CA ASP A 130 -17.10 -15.48 8.79
C ASP A 130 -18.15 -16.54 8.49
N GLU A 131 -18.85 -16.99 9.54
CA GLU A 131 -19.71 -18.18 9.50
C GLU A 131 -18.98 -19.41 8.89
N ASP A 132 -19.41 -19.85 7.72
CA ASP A 132 -18.88 -21.02 7.00
C ASP A 132 -17.96 -20.65 5.82
N LYS A 133 -17.54 -19.39 5.70
CA LYS A 133 -16.74 -18.92 4.56
C LYS A 133 -15.42 -18.27 4.98
N VAL A 134 -14.37 -18.50 4.20
CA VAL A 134 -13.06 -17.85 4.40
C VAL A 134 -13.12 -16.41 3.87
N ILE A 135 -12.92 -15.45 4.77
CA ILE A 135 -12.94 -14.01 4.45
C ILE A 135 -11.53 -13.41 4.38
N ALA A 136 -10.54 -14.00 5.05
CA ALA A 136 -9.15 -13.59 4.92
C ALA A 136 -8.20 -14.80 4.94
N LEU A 137 -7.18 -14.74 4.10
CA LEU A 137 -6.14 -15.76 3.98
C LEU A 137 -4.76 -15.10 3.96
N ASN A 138 -4.02 -15.25 5.05
CA ASN A 138 -2.73 -14.62 5.29
C ASN A 138 -1.65 -15.69 5.40
N LEU A 139 -0.99 -15.98 4.28
CA LEU A 139 -0.06 -17.09 4.14
C LEU A 139 1.36 -16.73 4.62
N GLY A 140 1.83 -17.46 5.63
CA GLY A 140 3.17 -17.34 6.21
C GLY A 140 3.17 -16.59 7.55
N ASP A 141 4.26 -16.74 8.30
CA ASP A 141 4.41 -16.14 9.63
C ASP A 141 4.98 -14.71 9.55
N PRO A 142 4.24 -13.68 10.00
CA PRO A 142 4.67 -12.29 9.88
C PRO A 142 5.80 -11.90 10.85
N ARG A 143 6.23 -12.79 11.77
CA ARG A 143 7.29 -12.49 12.73
C ARG A 143 8.62 -12.22 12.01
N ALA A 144 9.29 -11.15 12.42
CA ALA A 144 10.59 -10.77 11.86
C ALA A 144 11.62 -11.90 12.06
N GLY A 145 12.23 -12.36 10.96
CA GLY A 145 13.22 -13.44 10.99
C GLY A 145 12.65 -14.85 10.83
N SER A 146 11.32 -15.03 10.82
CA SER A 146 10.70 -16.30 10.42
C SER A 146 10.87 -16.48 8.90
N PRO A 147 11.28 -17.67 8.44
CA PRO A 147 11.36 -17.94 7.01
C PRO A 147 9.94 -18.09 6.46
N GLY A 148 9.69 -17.51 5.27
CA GLY A 148 8.37 -17.56 4.63
C GLY A 148 8.02 -18.92 4.02
N LEU A 149 7.13 -18.91 3.04
CA LEU A 149 6.71 -20.12 2.32
C LEU A 149 7.45 -20.27 0.99
N THR A 150 7.49 -21.49 0.45
CA THR A 150 7.95 -21.81 -0.90
C THR A 150 6.90 -22.59 -1.67
N GLY A 151 6.92 -22.52 -3.00
CA GLY A 151 5.97 -23.23 -3.86
C GLY A 151 5.30 -22.29 -4.84
N ARG A 152 4.07 -22.62 -5.25
CA ARG A 152 3.30 -21.85 -6.24
C ARG A 152 1.91 -21.52 -5.69
N LEU A 153 1.38 -20.38 -6.09
CA LEU A 153 -0.01 -20.03 -5.81
C LEU A 153 -0.93 -20.96 -6.60
N ASP A 154 -1.78 -21.70 -5.89
CA ASP A 154 -2.74 -22.61 -6.50
C ASP A 154 -3.94 -21.84 -7.06
N PRO A 155 -4.41 -22.12 -8.29
CA PRO A 155 -5.62 -21.51 -8.83
C PRO A 155 -6.88 -21.70 -7.97
N ALA A 156 -6.92 -22.71 -7.09
CA ALA A 156 -8.01 -22.94 -6.15
C ALA A 156 -8.26 -21.76 -5.20
N ILE A 157 -7.29 -20.84 -5.01
CA ILE A 157 -7.50 -19.60 -4.25
C ILE A 157 -8.71 -18.82 -4.78
N GLY A 158 -8.94 -18.81 -6.11
CA GLY A 158 -10.10 -18.16 -6.73
C GLY A 158 -11.46 -18.74 -6.34
N LYS A 159 -11.50 -19.90 -5.66
CA LYS A 159 -12.73 -20.54 -5.20
C LYS A 159 -13.24 -20.01 -3.85
N LEU A 160 -12.40 -19.31 -3.09
CA LEU A 160 -12.74 -18.70 -1.81
C LEU A 160 -13.64 -17.47 -2.04
N SER A 161 -14.90 -17.66 -2.39
CA SER A 161 -15.76 -16.60 -2.95
C SER A 161 -16.00 -15.41 -2.01
N ALA A 162 -15.87 -15.62 -0.70
CA ALA A 162 -16.04 -14.57 0.32
C ALA A 162 -14.74 -13.79 0.61
N LEU A 163 -13.60 -14.20 0.04
CA LEU A 163 -12.29 -13.66 0.39
C LEU A 163 -12.22 -12.16 0.11
N ALA A 164 -11.95 -11.40 1.16
CA ALA A 164 -11.78 -9.95 1.16
C ALA A 164 -10.31 -9.56 1.29
N GLU A 165 -9.48 -10.39 1.93
CA GLU A 165 -8.05 -10.16 2.13
C GLU A 165 -7.25 -11.41 1.76
N PHE A 166 -6.27 -11.23 0.87
CA PHE A 166 -5.30 -12.27 0.53
C PHE A 166 -3.90 -11.69 0.64
N THR A 167 -3.11 -12.23 1.57
CA THR A 167 -1.72 -11.84 1.76
C THR A 167 -0.79 -13.02 1.77
N VAL A 168 0.46 -12.78 1.35
CA VAL A 168 1.56 -13.73 1.45
C VAL A 168 2.77 -13.00 2.00
N VAL A 169 3.30 -13.51 3.11
CA VAL A 169 4.51 -13.01 3.76
C VAL A 169 5.73 -13.21 2.82
N PRO A 170 6.76 -12.34 2.89
CA PRO A 170 7.99 -12.49 2.11
C PRO A 170 8.57 -13.91 2.19
N GLY A 171 8.90 -14.48 1.03
CA GLY A 171 9.27 -15.90 0.93
C GLY A 171 9.88 -16.26 -0.42
N ARG A 172 9.66 -17.51 -0.83
CA ARG A 172 10.12 -18.10 -2.10
C ARG A 172 8.96 -18.60 -2.97
N ILE A 173 7.84 -17.87 -3.01
CA ILE A 173 6.75 -18.20 -3.92
C ILE A 173 7.18 -17.87 -5.35
N ILE A 174 7.06 -18.84 -6.25
CA ILE A 174 7.46 -18.76 -7.66
C ILE A 174 6.24 -18.91 -8.59
N GLY A 175 6.45 -18.65 -9.87
CA GLY A 175 5.44 -18.82 -10.91
C GLY A 175 4.50 -17.62 -11.06
N PRO A 176 3.52 -17.69 -11.96
CA PRO A 176 2.61 -16.58 -12.24
C PRO A 176 1.54 -16.39 -11.18
N LEU A 177 0.96 -15.18 -11.14
CA LEU A 177 -0.32 -14.97 -10.47
C LEU A 177 -1.40 -15.78 -11.19
N PRO A 178 -2.20 -16.59 -10.48
CA PRO A 178 -3.26 -17.36 -11.12
C PRO A 178 -4.39 -16.42 -11.57
N GLU A 179 -4.84 -16.58 -12.81
CA GLU A 179 -5.93 -15.75 -13.38
C GLU A 179 -7.25 -15.91 -12.60
N SER A 180 -7.42 -17.03 -11.88
CA SER A 180 -8.57 -17.29 -11.02
C SER A 180 -8.71 -16.30 -9.85
N LEU A 181 -7.67 -15.52 -9.52
CA LEU A 181 -7.81 -14.42 -8.55
C LEU A 181 -8.92 -13.44 -8.94
N SER A 182 -9.21 -13.28 -10.24
CA SER A 182 -10.31 -12.48 -10.76
C SER A 182 -11.70 -12.92 -10.27
N GLN A 183 -11.85 -14.16 -9.80
CA GLN A 183 -13.11 -14.71 -9.30
C GLN A 183 -13.47 -14.16 -7.90
N LEU A 184 -12.51 -13.58 -7.18
CA LEU A 184 -12.66 -13.08 -5.83
C LEU A 184 -13.35 -11.71 -5.80
N LYS A 185 -14.65 -11.65 -6.12
CA LYS A 185 -15.38 -10.38 -6.28
C LYS A 185 -15.47 -9.52 -5.01
N ASN A 186 -15.15 -10.09 -3.84
CA ASN A 186 -15.09 -9.40 -2.56
C ASN A 186 -13.71 -8.86 -2.19
N LEU A 187 -12.67 -9.19 -2.96
CA LEU A 187 -11.28 -8.88 -2.61
C LEU A 187 -11.06 -7.37 -2.55
N ARG A 188 -10.57 -6.91 -1.40
CA ARG A 188 -10.21 -5.52 -1.11
C ARG A 188 -8.70 -5.35 -0.97
N PHE A 189 -8.02 -6.37 -0.46
CA PHE A 189 -6.59 -6.34 -0.19
C PHE A 189 -5.89 -7.54 -0.82
N LEU A 190 -4.99 -7.28 -1.76
CA LEU A 190 -4.14 -8.28 -2.39
C LEU A 190 -2.68 -7.88 -2.20
N ALA A 191 -1.94 -8.61 -1.37
CA ALA A 191 -0.52 -8.34 -1.12
C ALA A 191 0.34 -9.60 -1.23
N VAL A 192 1.17 -9.68 -2.26
CA VAL A 192 2.11 -10.79 -2.51
C VAL A 192 3.50 -10.22 -2.77
N SER A 193 4.00 -9.40 -1.85
CA SER A 193 5.27 -8.70 -2.03
C SER A 193 6.48 -9.55 -1.61
N ARG A 194 7.67 -9.19 -2.12
CA ARG A 194 8.97 -9.80 -1.76
C ARG A 194 8.98 -11.33 -1.93
N ASN A 195 8.58 -11.76 -3.11
CA ASN A 195 8.60 -13.15 -3.54
C ASN A 195 9.27 -13.25 -4.93
N PHE A 196 9.12 -14.37 -5.62
CA PHE A 196 9.68 -14.62 -6.95
C PHE A 196 8.56 -14.85 -7.97
N ILE A 197 7.41 -14.17 -7.78
CA ILE A 197 6.28 -14.23 -8.71
C ILE A 197 6.75 -13.68 -10.06
N SER A 198 6.51 -14.44 -11.13
CA SER A 198 6.96 -14.13 -12.49
C SER A 198 5.79 -14.06 -13.47
N GLY A 199 6.05 -13.88 -14.77
CA GLY A 199 5.01 -13.71 -15.76
C GLY A 199 4.40 -12.30 -15.76
N GLN A 200 3.21 -12.16 -16.34
CA GLN A 200 2.51 -10.88 -16.47
C GLN A 200 1.48 -10.68 -15.35
N ILE A 201 1.13 -9.42 -15.09
CA ILE A 201 -0.06 -9.09 -14.28
C ILE A 201 -1.29 -9.47 -15.12
N PRO A 202 -2.15 -10.42 -14.67
CA PRO A 202 -3.31 -10.82 -15.45
C PRO A 202 -4.29 -9.66 -15.66
N ALA A 203 -4.70 -9.42 -16.90
CA ALA A 203 -5.69 -8.37 -17.20
C ALA A 203 -7.04 -8.61 -16.53
N THR A 204 -7.36 -9.87 -16.19
CA THR A 204 -8.56 -10.28 -15.45
C THR A 204 -8.59 -9.74 -14.02
N LEU A 205 -7.47 -9.28 -13.44
CA LEU A 205 -7.49 -8.56 -12.15
C LEU A 205 -8.32 -7.27 -12.21
N GLY A 206 -8.55 -6.71 -13.40
CA GLY A 206 -9.48 -5.58 -13.60
C GLY A 206 -10.94 -5.91 -13.31
N GLU A 207 -11.30 -7.18 -13.06
CA GLU A 207 -12.64 -7.56 -12.64
C GLU A 207 -12.88 -7.38 -11.12
N LEU A 208 -11.83 -7.08 -10.35
CA LEU A 208 -11.88 -6.93 -8.89
C LEU A 208 -12.36 -5.54 -8.48
N GLN A 209 -13.63 -5.24 -8.74
CA GLN A 209 -14.23 -3.91 -8.59
C GLN A 209 -14.17 -3.32 -7.16
N ARG A 210 -13.91 -4.16 -6.15
CA ARG A 210 -13.77 -3.77 -4.74
C ARG A 210 -12.31 -3.65 -4.27
N LEU A 211 -11.34 -3.90 -5.15
CA LEU A 211 -9.93 -3.90 -4.79
C LEU A 211 -9.48 -2.48 -4.41
N GLN A 212 -8.93 -2.35 -3.21
CA GLN A 212 -8.44 -1.10 -2.63
C GLN A 212 -6.91 -1.08 -2.58
N THR A 213 -6.28 -2.21 -2.28
CA THR A 213 -4.82 -2.31 -2.23
C THR A 213 -4.33 -3.45 -3.10
N LEU A 214 -3.42 -3.12 -4.02
CA LEU A 214 -2.66 -4.06 -4.82
C LEU A 214 -1.17 -3.85 -4.53
N ASP A 215 -0.57 -4.77 -3.80
CA ASP A 215 0.88 -4.82 -3.56
C ASP A 215 1.49 -6.08 -4.17
N LEU A 216 2.24 -5.89 -5.24
CA LEU A 216 3.01 -6.94 -5.91
C LEU A 216 4.50 -6.57 -5.97
N SER A 217 4.95 -5.69 -5.08
CA SER A 217 6.30 -5.16 -5.09
C SER A 217 7.36 -6.22 -4.81
N PHE A 218 8.59 -5.98 -5.28
CA PHE A 218 9.73 -6.89 -5.09
C PHE A 218 9.45 -8.31 -5.59
N ASN A 219 9.08 -8.43 -6.86
CA ASN A 219 8.88 -9.71 -7.56
C ASN A 219 9.64 -9.69 -8.90
N GLN A 220 9.30 -10.63 -9.80
CA GLN A 220 9.86 -10.75 -11.14
C GLN A 220 8.79 -10.56 -12.22
N LEU A 221 7.74 -9.78 -11.91
CA LEU A 221 6.65 -9.50 -12.85
C LEU A 221 7.18 -8.74 -14.06
N SER A 222 6.62 -9.05 -15.23
CA SER A 222 7.06 -8.57 -16.54
C SER A 222 5.86 -8.16 -17.40
N GLY A 223 6.12 -7.54 -18.55
CA GLY A 223 5.07 -7.02 -19.42
C GLY A 223 4.42 -5.74 -18.86
N SER A 224 3.31 -5.33 -19.44
CA SER A 224 2.66 -4.06 -19.09
C SER A 224 1.75 -4.15 -17.89
N ILE A 225 1.50 -2.99 -17.27
CA ILE A 225 0.40 -2.82 -16.32
C ILE A 225 -0.91 -2.80 -17.15
N PRO A 226 -1.83 -3.77 -16.97
CA PRO A 226 -3.04 -3.82 -17.77
C PRO A 226 -3.92 -2.58 -17.59
N TRP A 227 -4.51 -2.07 -18.68
CA TRP A 227 -5.43 -0.93 -18.64
C TRP A 227 -6.61 -1.17 -17.70
N SER A 228 -7.08 -2.42 -17.62
CA SER A 228 -8.18 -2.85 -16.78
C SER A 228 -7.88 -2.69 -15.28
N VAL A 229 -6.62 -2.80 -14.86
CA VAL A 229 -6.19 -2.50 -13.48
C VAL A 229 -6.26 -0.99 -13.22
N GLY A 230 -5.83 -0.16 -14.18
CA GLY A 230 -5.96 1.30 -14.08
C GLY A 230 -7.42 1.78 -14.01
N ALA A 231 -8.34 1.02 -14.57
CA ALA A 231 -9.78 1.31 -14.58
C ALA A 231 -10.51 0.92 -13.28
N LEU A 232 -9.87 0.22 -12.34
CA LEU A 232 -10.51 -0.19 -11.09
C LEU A 232 -10.94 1.03 -10.25
N PRO A 233 -12.22 1.14 -9.85
CA PRO A 233 -12.76 2.38 -9.29
C PRO A 233 -12.36 2.62 -7.84
N ALA A 234 -12.11 1.55 -7.07
CA ALA A 234 -11.92 1.60 -5.62
C ALA A 234 -10.44 1.60 -5.16
N LEU A 235 -9.48 1.62 -6.09
CA LEU A 235 -8.06 1.58 -5.74
C LEU A 235 -7.66 2.75 -4.84
N SER A 236 -6.90 2.45 -3.80
CA SER A 236 -6.29 3.42 -2.90
C SER A 236 -4.77 3.32 -2.91
N ASN A 237 -4.24 2.10 -2.99
CA ASN A 237 -2.80 1.82 -3.02
C ASN A 237 -2.45 0.89 -4.17
N VAL A 238 -1.52 1.31 -5.02
CA VAL A 238 -0.92 0.49 -6.07
C VAL A 238 0.59 0.51 -5.88
N ILE A 239 1.15 -0.63 -5.47
CA ILE A 239 2.57 -0.80 -5.15
C ILE A 239 3.13 -1.92 -6.01
N LEU A 240 3.82 -1.54 -7.09
CA LEU A 240 4.37 -2.45 -8.10
C LEU A 240 5.89 -2.29 -8.26
N CYS A 241 6.53 -1.61 -7.32
CA CYS A 241 7.95 -1.30 -7.39
C CYS A 241 8.86 -2.53 -7.33
N HIS A 242 10.08 -2.41 -7.87
CA HIS A 242 11.06 -3.50 -7.93
C HIS A 242 10.52 -4.75 -8.65
N ASN A 243 10.11 -4.56 -9.90
CA ASN A 243 9.73 -5.62 -10.83
C ASN A 243 10.46 -5.38 -12.17
N ARG A 244 10.04 -6.08 -13.23
CA ARG A 244 10.51 -5.91 -14.62
C ARG A 244 9.35 -5.48 -15.52
N LEU A 245 8.40 -4.70 -14.98
CA LEU A 245 7.25 -4.22 -15.73
C LEU A 245 7.70 -3.23 -16.80
N SER A 246 7.09 -3.26 -17.97
CA SER A 246 7.51 -2.49 -19.13
C SER A 246 6.33 -1.88 -19.90
N GLY A 247 6.63 -1.00 -20.85
CA GLY A 247 5.59 -0.31 -21.63
C GLY A 247 4.93 0.85 -20.86
N GLN A 248 3.83 1.36 -21.41
CA GLN A 248 3.17 2.55 -20.89
C GLN A 248 2.32 2.27 -19.65
N VAL A 249 2.29 3.23 -18.72
CA VAL A 249 1.40 3.21 -17.55
C VAL A 249 -0.01 3.64 -17.99
N PRO A 250 -1.05 2.83 -17.73
CA PRO A 250 -2.42 3.22 -18.06
C PRO A 250 -2.89 4.38 -17.16
N PRO A 251 -3.86 5.19 -17.62
CA PRO A 251 -4.53 6.16 -16.75
C PRO A 251 -5.18 5.46 -15.55
N PHE A 252 -5.01 6.02 -14.37
CA PHE A 252 -5.69 5.55 -13.16
C PHE A 252 -6.97 6.35 -12.94
N ALA A 253 -8.13 5.69 -13.07
CA ALA A 253 -9.44 6.33 -12.98
C ALA A 253 -9.91 6.57 -11.53
N SER A 254 -9.39 5.80 -10.58
CA SER A 254 -9.84 5.85 -9.18
C SER A 254 -9.56 7.19 -8.52
N GLN A 255 -10.63 7.83 -8.02
CA GLN A 255 -10.53 9.08 -7.26
C GLN A 255 -10.12 8.87 -5.80
N THR A 256 -9.97 7.62 -5.35
CA THR A 256 -9.51 7.26 -4.01
C THR A 256 -8.03 6.88 -3.97
N LEU A 257 -7.35 6.89 -5.13
CA LEU A 257 -5.94 6.52 -5.22
C LEU A 257 -5.08 7.57 -4.49
N THR A 258 -4.41 7.14 -3.43
CA THR A 258 -3.54 7.99 -2.61
C THR A 258 -2.07 7.63 -2.78
N ARG A 259 -1.76 6.36 -3.10
CA ARG A 259 -0.39 5.88 -3.25
C ARG A 259 -0.18 5.15 -4.57
N LEU A 260 0.78 5.62 -5.35
CA LEU A 260 1.29 4.97 -6.54
C LEU A 260 2.81 4.84 -6.45
N ASP A 261 3.30 3.60 -6.31
CA ASP A 261 4.73 3.28 -6.27
C ASP A 261 5.10 2.32 -7.40
N LEU A 262 5.75 2.85 -8.43
CA LEU A 262 6.17 2.12 -9.63
C LEU A 262 7.70 2.11 -9.79
N LYS A 263 8.45 2.55 -8.77
CA LYS A 263 9.91 2.69 -8.89
C LYS A 263 10.60 1.38 -9.24
N HIS A 264 11.76 1.46 -9.87
CA HIS A 264 12.57 0.30 -10.27
C HIS A 264 11.77 -0.69 -11.13
N ASN A 265 11.44 -0.25 -12.34
CA ASN A 265 10.86 -1.05 -13.40
C ASN A 265 11.48 -0.61 -14.75
N GLU A 266 10.94 -1.12 -15.85
CA GLU A 266 11.30 -0.78 -17.23
C GLU A 266 10.15 -0.02 -17.92
N LEU A 267 9.31 0.69 -17.14
CA LEU A 267 8.13 1.40 -17.65
C LEU A 267 8.55 2.62 -18.46
N SER A 268 7.77 2.93 -19.50
CA SER A 268 8.07 3.98 -20.47
C SER A 268 6.83 4.78 -20.85
N GLY A 269 6.96 5.66 -21.85
CA GLY A 269 5.89 6.57 -22.28
C GLY A 269 5.85 7.87 -21.49
N SER A 270 4.79 8.65 -21.72
CA SER A 270 4.56 9.95 -21.09
C SER A 270 3.23 9.96 -20.35
N PHE A 271 3.07 10.92 -19.45
CA PHE A 271 1.83 11.14 -18.72
C PHE A 271 1.07 12.32 -19.33
N SER A 272 -0.21 12.11 -19.63
CA SER A 272 -1.10 13.23 -19.91
C SER A 272 -1.49 13.93 -18.59
N PRO A 273 -1.99 15.17 -18.63
CA PRO A 273 -2.40 15.88 -17.41
C PRO A 273 -3.46 15.14 -16.60
N THR A 274 -4.23 14.24 -17.22
CA THR A 274 -5.32 13.47 -16.61
C THR A 274 -4.98 12.00 -16.34
N SER A 275 -3.77 11.55 -16.65
CA SER A 275 -3.34 10.16 -16.43
C SER A 275 -3.37 9.74 -14.96
N LEU A 276 -3.16 10.68 -14.03
CA LEU A 276 -3.17 10.41 -12.59
C LEU A 276 -4.20 11.30 -11.87
N PRO A 277 -4.86 10.77 -10.83
CA PRO A 277 -5.89 11.49 -10.09
C PRO A 277 -5.29 12.49 -9.08
N PRO A 278 -5.94 13.64 -8.83
CA PRO A 278 -5.47 14.65 -7.89
C PRO A 278 -5.54 14.20 -6.42
N SER A 279 -6.11 13.03 -6.12
CA SER A 279 -6.12 12.42 -4.79
C SER A 279 -4.77 11.90 -4.33
N LEU A 280 -3.78 11.78 -5.22
CA LEU A 280 -2.46 11.23 -4.91
C LEU A 280 -1.73 12.04 -3.83
N GLN A 281 -1.17 11.29 -2.88
CA GLN A 281 -0.36 11.78 -1.77
C GLN A 281 1.08 11.25 -1.85
N TYR A 282 1.27 10.06 -2.42
CA TYR A 282 2.58 9.44 -2.61
C TYR A 282 2.74 9.03 -4.07
N LEU A 283 3.72 9.63 -4.74
CA LEU A 283 4.07 9.31 -6.12
C LEU A 283 5.56 8.99 -6.24
N SER A 284 5.86 7.75 -6.62
CA SER A 284 7.22 7.25 -6.79
C SER A 284 7.32 6.58 -8.15
N LEU A 285 7.99 7.24 -9.08
CA LEU A 285 8.18 6.79 -10.47
C LEU A 285 9.67 6.54 -10.79
N SER A 286 10.55 6.63 -9.80
CA SER A 286 11.99 6.66 -10.03
C SER A 286 12.54 5.38 -10.65
N TRP A 287 13.66 5.51 -11.37
CA TRP A 287 14.34 4.37 -11.98
C TRP A 287 13.44 3.62 -12.98
N ASN A 288 12.99 4.36 -14.00
CA ASN A 288 12.20 3.89 -15.13
C ASN A 288 12.70 4.58 -16.42
N GLN A 289 11.93 4.48 -17.51
CA GLN A 289 12.21 5.09 -18.81
C GLN A 289 11.12 6.10 -19.20
N PHE A 290 10.45 6.73 -18.22
CA PHE A 290 9.39 7.70 -18.48
C PHE A 290 9.93 8.96 -19.15
N SER A 291 9.14 9.53 -20.06
CA SER A 291 9.56 10.64 -20.92
C SER A 291 8.47 11.70 -21.06
N GLY A 292 8.82 12.81 -21.71
CA GLY A 292 7.89 13.92 -21.94
C GLY A 292 7.74 14.86 -20.74
N PRO A 293 6.95 15.92 -20.90
CA PRO A 293 6.75 16.93 -19.87
C PRO A 293 5.77 16.46 -18.78
N VAL A 294 5.97 16.95 -17.55
CA VAL A 294 5.11 16.67 -16.39
C VAL A 294 4.62 17.95 -15.71
N ASP A 295 4.85 19.12 -16.31
CA ASP A 295 4.46 20.43 -15.80
C ASP A 295 2.94 20.54 -15.55
N LEU A 296 2.14 20.17 -16.55
CA LEU A 296 0.68 20.21 -16.45
C LEU A 296 0.13 19.13 -15.51
N LEU A 297 0.80 17.98 -15.41
CA LEU A 297 0.44 16.92 -14.49
C LEU A 297 0.68 17.35 -13.04
N LEU A 298 1.90 17.79 -12.72
CA LEU A 298 2.31 18.13 -11.36
C LEU A 298 1.54 19.33 -10.81
N THR A 299 1.12 20.26 -11.67
CA THR A 299 0.26 21.39 -11.26
C THR A 299 -1.08 20.93 -10.66
N ARG A 300 -1.56 19.74 -11.03
CA ARG A 300 -2.83 19.19 -10.52
C ARG A 300 -2.67 18.34 -9.26
N LEU A 301 -1.48 17.84 -8.96
CA LEU A 301 -1.22 16.90 -7.86
C LEU A 301 -0.87 17.64 -6.55
N THR A 302 -1.76 18.52 -6.09
CA THR A 302 -1.50 19.43 -4.97
C THR A 302 -1.53 18.78 -3.58
N ARG A 303 -1.90 17.49 -3.50
CA ARG A 303 -1.97 16.72 -2.24
C ARG A 303 -0.73 15.86 -1.98
N LEU A 304 0.32 15.99 -2.80
CA LEU A 304 1.54 15.20 -2.68
C LEU A 304 2.32 15.53 -1.40
N ASN A 305 2.60 14.49 -0.64
CA ASN A 305 3.46 14.47 0.55
C ASN A 305 4.76 13.68 0.29
N TYR A 306 4.87 13.00 -0.85
CA TYR A 306 6.08 12.35 -1.35
C TYR A 306 6.11 12.38 -2.88
N LEU A 307 7.23 12.82 -3.45
CA LEU A 307 7.45 12.86 -4.89
C LEU A 307 8.89 12.45 -5.24
N ASP A 308 9.02 11.36 -6.01
CA ASP A 308 10.30 10.95 -6.59
C ASP A 308 10.11 10.61 -8.08
N LEU A 309 10.67 11.45 -8.95
CA LEU A 309 10.69 11.28 -10.41
C LEU A 309 12.10 11.00 -10.94
N SER A 310 13.07 10.78 -10.04
CA SER A 310 14.47 10.68 -10.41
C SER A 310 14.77 9.51 -11.35
N LEU A 311 15.90 9.56 -12.07
CA LEU A 311 16.37 8.46 -12.92
C LEU A 311 15.33 8.05 -13.98
N ASN A 312 14.95 9.02 -14.81
CA ASN A 312 14.01 8.86 -15.92
C ASN A 312 14.48 9.70 -17.12
N HIS A 313 13.61 9.88 -18.10
CA HIS A 313 13.80 10.71 -19.29
C HIS A 313 12.80 11.88 -19.33
N PHE A 314 12.26 12.32 -18.19
CA PHE A 314 11.32 13.44 -18.12
C PHE A 314 11.96 14.72 -18.67
N SER A 315 11.19 15.50 -19.41
CA SER A 315 11.65 16.72 -20.09
C SER A 315 10.76 17.91 -19.76
N GLY A 316 11.00 19.06 -20.39
CA GLY A 316 10.21 20.27 -20.15
C GLY A 316 10.64 21.02 -18.88
N CYS A 317 9.86 22.01 -18.47
CA CYS A 317 10.12 22.82 -17.29
C CYS A 317 9.59 22.14 -16.01
N ILE A 318 10.17 22.52 -14.88
CA ILE A 318 9.67 22.13 -13.55
C ILE A 318 8.74 23.26 -13.08
N PRO A 319 7.45 23.00 -12.84
CA PRO A 319 6.53 24.04 -12.41
C PRO A 319 6.86 24.49 -10.97
N GLY A 320 6.86 25.81 -10.73
CA GLY A 320 7.28 26.41 -9.46
C GLY A 320 6.51 25.92 -8.23
N VAL A 321 5.26 25.48 -8.40
CA VAL A 321 4.41 24.93 -7.33
C VAL A 321 4.97 23.64 -6.71
N VAL A 322 5.81 22.90 -7.42
CA VAL A 322 6.42 21.66 -6.89
C VAL A 322 7.32 21.96 -5.69
N PHE A 323 7.90 23.16 -5.61
CA PHE A 323 8.74 23.58 -4.49
C PHE A 323 7.95 24.02 -3.25
N SER A 324 6.62 24.18 -3.36
CA SER A 324 5.74 24.49 -2.23
C SER A 324 5.04 23.27 -1.66
N PHE A 325 5.30 22.06 -2.19
CA PHE A 325 4.69 20.85 -1.67
C PHE A 325 5.17 20.55 -0.24
N PRO A 326 4.31 20.01 0.65
CA PRO A 326 4.64 19.67 2.02
C PRO A 326 5.46 18.36 2.10
N ILE A 327 6.61 18.34 1.41
CA ILE A 327 7.49 17.17 1.31
C ILE A 327 8.84 17.44 1.98
N THR A 328 9.49 16.36 2.43
CA THR A 328 10.81 16.45 3.08
C THR A 328 11.97 16.36 2.07
N ASN A 329 11.73 15.72 0.93
CA ASN A 329 12.73 15.49 -0.10
C ASN A 329 12.09 15.59 -1.48
N LEU A 330 12.64 16.48 -2.32
CA LEU A 330 12.26 16.61 -3.73
C LEU A 330 13.34 16.00 -4.61
N GLN A 331 13.03 14.87 -5.25
CA GLN A 331 13.98 14.09 -6.04
C GLN A 331 13.61 14.11 -7.52
N LEU A 332 14.28 14.97 -8.30
CA LEU A 332 14.08 15.13 -9.74
C LEU A 332 15.36 14.86 -10.55
N GLN A 333 16.42 14.38 -9.90
CA GLN A 333 17.74 14.21 -10.47
C GLN A 333 17.77 13.16 -11.59
N ARG A 334 18.76 13.27 -12.48
CA ARG A 334 18.99 12.33 -13.60
C ARG A 334 17.78 12.22 -14.52
N ASN A 335 17.39 13.37 -15.06
CA ASN A 335 16.33 13.52 -16.06
C ASN A 335 16.81 14.44 -17.20
N TYR A 336 15.89 14.86 -18.07
CA TYR A 336 16.11 15.84 -19.12
C TYR A 336 15.34 17.15 -18.87
N PHE A 337 14.99 17.47 -17.62
CA PHE A 337 14.33 18.73 -17.28
C PHE A 337 15.18 19.92 -17.72
N SER A 338 14.53 20.98 -18.20
CA SER A 338 15.17 22.10 -18.88
C SER A 338 14.47 23.42 -18.57
N GLY A 339 15.10 24.53 -18.95
CA GLY A 339 14.57 25.87 -18.67
C GLY A 339 14.92 26.34 -17.26
N ARG A 340 14.32 27.49 -16.90
CA ARG A 340 14.56 28.16 -15.61
C ARG A 340 13.84 27.44 -14.48
N VAL A 341 14.40 27.54 -13.28
CA VAL A 341 13.81 27.03 -12.05
C VAL A 341 13.34 28.21 -11.22
N GLU A 342 12.02 28.40 -11.17
CA GLU A 342 11.38 29.56 -10.55
C GLU A 342 10.40 29.07 -9.47
N PRO A 343 10.87 28.83 -8.22
CA PRO A 343 9.97 28.58 -7.09
C PRO A 343 8.99 29.75 -6.90
N VAL A 344 7.76 29.45 -6.51
CA VAL A 344 6.72 30.47 -6.28
C VAL A 344 6.91 31.28 -5.00
N ASP A 345 7.63 30.70 -4.03
CA ASP A 345 7.95 31.29 -2.74
C ASP A 345 9.23 30.62 -2.18
N GLN A 346 9.65 31.03 -0.99
CA GLN A 346 10.77 30.49 -0.26
C GLN A 346 10.60 28.98 -0.03
N VAL A 347 11.63 28.20 -0.39
CA VAL A 347 11.51 26.73 -0.44
C VAL A 347 11.68 26.13 0.94
N ALA A 348 10.58 25.61 1.51
CA ALA A 348 10.59 24.97 2.83
C ALA A 348 11.12 23.54 2.82
N ILE A 349 11.28 22.93 1.63
CA ILE A 349 11.72 21.54 1.47
C ILE A 349 13.20 21.41 1.91
N PRO A 350 13.52 20.59 2.93
CA PRO A 350 14.88 20.48 3.46
C PRO A 350 15.91 19.95 2.46
N THR A 351 15.51 19.00 1.60
CA THR A 351 16.40 18.39 0.61
C THR A 351 15.82 18.53 -0.79
N VAL A 352 16.57 19.15 -1.69
CA VAL A 352 16.18 19.36 -3.09
C VAL A 352 17.31 18.86 -3.99
N ASP A 353 17.04 17.81 -4.74
CA ASP A 353 17.98 17.24 -5.71
C ASP A 353 17.48 17.41 -7.16
N LEU A 354 18.08 18.38 -7.85
CA LEU A 354 17.85 18.68 -9.27
C LEU A 354 19.05 18.30 -10.13
N SER A 355 20.01 17.55 -9.58
CA SER A 355 21.28 17.28 -10.25
C SER A 355 21.10 16.44 -11.52
N TYR A 356 22.07 16.51 -12.43
CA TYR A 356 22.05 15.74 -13.69
C TYR A 356 20.77 15.99 -14.52
N ASN A 357 20.55 17.26 -14.86
CA ASN A 357 19.46 17.69 -15.75
C ASN A 357 20.02 18.64 -16.83
N ARG A 358 19.14 19.35 -17.54
CA ARG A 358 19.46 20.38 -18.53
C ARG A 358 18.94 21.75 -18.09
N LEU A 359 18.78 21.97 -16.79
CA LEU A 359 18.24 23.21 -16.22
C LEU A 359 19.18 24.38 -16.48
N SER A 360 18.63 25.55 -16.77
CA SER A 360 19.39 26.72 -17.22
C SER A 360 18.89 28.01 -16.57
N GLY A 361 19.60 29.12 -16.84
CA GLY A 361 19.33 30.41 -16.21
C GLY A 361 20.08 30.57 -14.89
N GLU A 362 19.69 31.58 -14.12
CA GLU A 362 20.31 31.89 -12.83
C GLU A 362 19.75 31.02 -11.70
N ILE A 363 20.54 30.83 -10.65
CA ILE A 363 20.07 30.12 -9.44
C ILE A 363 19.14 31.06 -8.66
N SER A 364 17.93 30.59 -8.35
CA SER A 364 16.98 31.39 -7.58
C SER A 364 17.44 31.58 -6.12
N PRO A 365 17.39 32.81 -5.57
CA PRO A 365 17.69 33.06 -4.16
C PRO A 365 16.66 32.44 -3.21
N LEU A 366 15.49 32.01 -3.70
CA LEU A 366 14.43 31.37 -2.90
C LEU A 366 14.85 30.00 -2.34
N PHE A 367 15.95 29.43 -2.81
CA PHE A 367 16.54 28.20 -2.26
C PHE A 367 17.37 28.41 -0.98
N ALA A 368 17.52 29.65 -0.48
CA ALA A 368 18.37 29.98 0.68
C ALA A 368 18.00 29.24 1.99
N THR A 369 16.78 28.70 2.09
CA THR A 369 16.28 27.94 3.24
C THR A 369 16.51 26.43 3.15
N VAL A 370 16.92 25.92 1.98
CA VAL A 370 17.13 24.48 1.75
C VAL A 370 18.41 24.03 2.44
N GLN A 371 18.35 22.94 3.20
CA GLN A 371 19.52 22.41 3.92
C GLN A 371 20.47 21.65 3.00
N ASN A 372 19.92 20.83 2.09
CA ASN A 372 20.69 20.00 1.17
C ASN A 372 20.26 20.30 -0.28
N LEU A 373 21.07 21.09 -0.98
CA LEU A 373 20.77 21.57 -2.32
C LEU A 373 21.78 21.01 -3.34
N TYR A 374 21.26 20.20 -4.27
CA TYR A 374 22.04 19.60 -5.35
C TYR A 374 21.61 20.17 -6.70
N LEU A 375 22.42 21.05 -7.26
CA LEU A 375 22.20 21.67 -8.59
C LEU A 375 23.30 21.27 -9.60
N ASN A 376 24.20 20.36 -9.21
CA ASN A 376 25.33 19.96 -10.02
C ASN A 376 24.93 19.27 -11.33
N ASN A 377 25.80 19.32 -12.33
CA ASN A 377 25.59 18.70 -13.65
C ASN A 377 24.32 19.25 -14.33
N ASN A 378 24.28 20.57 -14.48
CA ASN A 378 23.22 21.32 -15.15
C ASN A 378 23.85 22.40 -16.07
N ARG A 379 23.06 23.39 -16.47
CA ARG A 379 23.46 24.52 -17.31
C ARG A 379 23.18 25.86 -16.62
N PHE A 380 23.22 25.92 -15.29
CA PHE A 380 23.05 27.17 -14.54
C PHE A 380 24.18 28.14 -14.86
N MET A 381 23.84 29.43 -14.96
CA MET A 381 24.72 30.52 -15.34
C MET A 381 24.59 31.69 -14.36
N GLY A 382 25.42 32.71 -14.54
CA GLY A 382 25.42 33.90 -13.68
C GLY A 382 26.15 33.69 -12.36
N GLN A 383 25.93 34.62 -11.44
CA GLN A 383 26.53 34.60 -10.10
C GLN A 383 25.69 33.75 -9.14
N VAL A 384 26.35 33.08 -8.20
CA VAL A 384 25.64 32.41 -7.10
C VAL A 384 25.07 33.48 -6.16
N PRO A 385 23.76 33.46 -5.85
CA PRO A 385 23.13 34.43 -4.95
C PRO A 385 23.83 34.57 -3.60
N SER A 386 24.03 35.80 -3.14
CA SER A 386 24.61 36.10 -1.82
C SER A 386 23.81 35.49 -0.67
N SER A 387 22.48 35.41 -0.80
CA SER A 387 21.63 34.75 0.20
C SER A 387 21.98 33.28 0.41
N LEU A 388 22.43 32.54 -0.62
CA LEU A 388 22.90 31.16 -0.47
C LEU A 388 24.27 31.12 0.22
N VAL A 389 25.14 32.09 -0.08
CA VAL A 389 26.46 32.21 0.55
C VAL A 389 26.33 32.49 2.05
N ASP A 390 25.50 33.45 2.44
CA ASP A 390 25.27 33.80 3.85
C ASP A 390 24.74 32.59 4.65
N ARG A 391 23.86 31.80 4.01
CA ARG A 391 23.25 30.62 4.63
C ARG A 391 24.21 29.42 4.68
N LEU A 392 25.15 29.34 3.74
CA LEU A 392 26.25 28.39 3.80
C LEU A 392 27.23 28.74 4.94
N LEU A 393 27.67 30.00 5.02
CA LEU A 393 28.64 30.45 6.03
C LEU A 393 28.08 30.41 7.46
N SER A 394 26.76 30.57 7.62
CA SER A 394 26.07 30.40 8.90
C SER A 394 25.72 28.95 9.26
N ALA A 395 26.25 27.96 8.52
CA ALA A 395 25.99 26.52 8.70
C ALA A 395 24.51 26.11 8.56
N SER A 396 23.66 26.96 7.98
CA SER A 396 22.25 26.64 7.71
C SER A 396 22.10 25.71 6.51
N ILE A 397 22.93 25.89 5.48
CA ILE A 397 23.06 24.95 4.36
C ILE A 397 24.15 23.94 4.69
N GLN A 398 23.79 22.66 4.73
CA GLN A 398 24.71 21.56 5.00
C GLN A 398 25.36 21.05 3.71
N ILE A 399 24.63 21.04 2.59
CA ILE A 399 25.17 20.59 1.30
C ILE A 399 24.78 21.59 0.22
N LEU A 400 25.77 22.13 -0.49
CA LEU A 400 25.60 22.98 -1.66
C LEU A 400 26.49 22.49 -2.80
N TYR A 401 25.92 21.66 -3.67
CA TYR A 401 26.64 21.08 -4.80
C TYR A 401 26.25 21.77 -6.11
N LEU A 402 27.20 22.52 -6.66
CA LEU A 402 27.04 23.36 -7.86
C LEU A 402 28.02 22.99 -8.98
N GLN A 403 28.81 21.94 -8.80
CA GLN A 403 29.82 21.53 -9.78
C GLN A 403 29.21 21.16 -11.13
N HIS A 404 29.99 21.28 -12.20
CA HIS A 404 29.53 21.01 -13.58
C HIS A 404 28.35 21.89 -14.00
N ASN A 405 28.54 23.21 -13.90
CA ASN A 405 27.63 24.23 -14.42
C ASN A 405 28.43 25.27 -15.25
N TYR A 406 27.85 26.44 -15.49
CA TYR A 406 28.45 27.58 -16.21
C TYR A 406 28.40 28.85 -15.34
N LEU A 407 28.48 28.69 -14.02
CA LEU A 407 28.47 29.81 -13.06
C LEU A 407 29.72 30.67 -13.24
N THR A 408 29.55 31.99 -13.12
CA THR A 408 30.60 32.98 -13.38
C THR A 408 31.27 33.53 -12.12
N GLY A 409 30.70 33.25 -10.94
CA GLY A 409 31.29 33.64 -9.67
C GLY A 409 30.41 33.31 -8.46
N ILE A 410 30.98 33.52 -7.28
CA ILE A 410 30.35 33.36 -5.96
C ILE A 410 31.09 34.27 -4.99
N ASP A 411 30.35 35.13 -4.27
CA ASP A 411 30.93 36.15 -3.39
C ASP A 411 31.32 35.58 -2.03
N ILE A 412 32.36 34.75 -2.00
CA ILE A 412 32.98 34.24 -0.77
C ILE A 412 34.35 34.90 -0.60
N ASN A 413 34.60 35.47 0.58
CA ASN A 413 35.93 35.95 0.95
C ASN A 413 36.93 34.78 0.87
N PRO A 414 38.06 34.89 0.14
CA PRO A 414 39.05 33.80 0.02
C PRO A 414 39.61 33.29 1.35
N THR A 415 39.54 34.09 2.41
CA THR A 415 39.95 33.70 3.77
C THR A 415 38.80 33.18 4.64
N ALA A 416 37.58 33.09 4.11
CA ALA A 416 36.44 32.58 4.87
C ALA A 416 36.53 31.05 4.97
N ASP A 417 36.43 30.56 6.20
CA ASP A 417 36.35 29.13 6.47
C ASP A 417 34.91 28.65 6.30
N ILE A 418 34.72 27.63 5.45
CA ILE A 418 33.43 26.95 5.35
C ILE A 418 33.24 26.08 6.61
N PRO A 419 32.12 26.18 7.33
CA PRO A 419 31.87 25.37 8.51
C PRO A 419 32.02 23.87 8.23
N LEU A 420 32.57 23.10 9.19
CA LEU A 420 32.77 21.65 9.03
C LEU A 420 31.45 20.87 8.82
N SER A 421 30.33 21.42 9.28
CA SER A 421 28.98 20.88 9.06
C SER A 421 28.42 21.15 7.67
N SER A 422 29.13 21.94 6.87
CA SER A 422 28.72 22.39 5.54
C SER A 422 29.70 21.91 4.47
N SER A 423 29.15 21.43 3.36
CA SER A 423 29.92 20.95 2.21
C SER A 423 29.54 21.74 0.96
N LEU A 424 30.54 22.40 0.38
CA LEU A 424 30.41 23.18 -0.85
C LEU A 424 31.22 22.50 -1.96
N CYS A 425 30.62 22.31 -3.13
CA CYS A 425 31.34 21.83 -4.30
C CYS A 425 31.07 22.71 -5.52
N LEU A 426 32.13 23.33 -6.05
CA LEU A 426 32.08 24.34 -7.12
C LEU A 426 32.84 23.95 -8.40
N GLN A 427 33.47 22.77 -8.42
CA GLN A 427 34.36 22.36 -9.51
C GLN A 427 33.70 22.44 -10.89
N TYR A 428 34.51 22.69 -11.92
CA TYR A 428 34.08 22.67 -13.32
C TYR A 428 32.96 23.70 -13.64
N ASN A 429 33.18 24.93 -13.19
CA ASN A 429 32.39 26.13 -13.52
C ASN A 429 33.24 27.16 -14.28
N CYS A 430 32.58 28.19 -14.85
CA CYS A 430 33.21 29.29 -15.58
C CYS A 430 33.71 30.40 -14.63
N MET A 431 34.48 30.01 -13.62
CA MET A 431 35.01 30.93 -12.62
C MET A 431 36.31 30.39 -12.02
N VAL A 432 37.14 31.28 -11.50
CA VAL A 432 38.24 30.89 -10.62
C VAL A 432 37.63 30.57 -9.25
N LEU A 433 38.00 29.44 -8.66
CA LEU A 433 37.48 29.03 -7.36
C LEU A 433 38.02 29.97 -6.27
N PRO A 434 37.15 30.69 -5.52
CA PRO A 434 37.61 31.60 -4.47
C PRO A 434 38.14 30.85 -3.24
N VAL A 435 37.64 29.65 -3.00
CA VAL A 435 38.05 28.75 -1.92
C VAL A 435 38.24 27.33 -2.46
N GLN A 436 39.20 26.59 -1.91
CA GLN A 436 39.40 25.18 -2.26
C GLN A 436 38.60 24.29 -1.30
N THR A 437 37.45 23.80 -1.75
CA THR A 437 36.63 22.88 -0.97
C THR A 437 36.68 21.47 -1.54
N PRO A 438 36.68 20.43 -0.68
CA PRO A 438 36.66 19.05 -1.14
C PRO A 438 35.32 18.74 -1.82
N CYS A 439 35.39 18.18 -3.02
CA CYS A 439 34.23 17.69 -3.76
C CYS A 439 34.11 16.17 -3.65
N PRO A 440 32.91 15.60 -3.82
CA PRO A 440 32.73 14.14 -3.92
C PRO A 440 33.60 13.54 -5.04
N LEU A 441 34.06 12.30 -4.88
CA LEU A 441 34.94 11.62 -5.86
C LEU A 441 34.38 11.63 -7.31
N LYS A 442 33.05 11.59 -7.46
CA LYS A 442 32.36 11.60 -8.76
C LYS A 442 32.30 12.99 -9.41
N ALA A 443 32.75 14.05 -8.76
CA ALA A 443 32.79 15.41 -9.30
C ALA A 443 33.91 15.60 -10.34
N GLY A 444 34.84 14.66 -10.47
CA GLY A 444 36.00 14.81 -11.34
C GLY A 444 37.15 15.57 -10.66
N LYS A 445 38.23 15.82 -11.42
CA LYS A 445 39.46 16.45 -10.90
C LYS A 445 39.67 17.88 -11.39
N GLN A 446 38.88 18.33 -12.37
CA GLN A 446 39.04 19.63 -13.00
C GLN A 446 38.47 20.72 -12.10
N LYS A 447 39.32 21.68 -11.71
CA LYS A 447 38.93 22.79 -10.84
C LYS A 447 38.03 23.78 -11.56
N THR A 448 38.42 24.20 -12.76
CA THR A 448 37.72 25.20 -13.59
C THR A 448 37.29 24.59 -14.92
N ARG A 449 36.24 25.14 -15.52
CA ARG A 449 35.82 24.79 -16.88
C ARG A 449 36.76 25.47 -17.90
N PRO A 450 37.13 24.78 -18.99
CA PRO A 450 37.89 25.40 -20.09
C PRO A 450 37.22 26.65 -20.65
N THR A 451 38.01 27.67 -20.95
CA THR A 451 37.53 29.02 -21.32
C THR A 451 36.77 29.04 -22.65
N ASP A 452 37.16 28.17 -23.58
CA ASP A 452 36.48 27.93 -24.86
C ASP A 452 35.04 27.45 -24.70
N GLN A 453 34.71 26.78 -23.57
CA GLN A 453 33.36 26.33 -23.26
C GLN A 453 32.52 27.37 -22.53
N CYS A 454 33.12 28.49 -22.12
CA CYS A 454 32.48 29.56 -21.39
C CYS A 454 32.22 30.72 -22.34
N ILE A 455 31.15 30.60 -23.14
CA ILE A 455 30.84 31.50 -24.28
C ILE A 455 30.61 32.98 -23.84
N GLU A 456 30.52 33.26 -22.54
CA GLU A 456 30.52 34.62 -21.97
C GLU A 456 31.53 34.86 -20.83
N TRP A 457 32.51 33.96 -20.60
CA TRP A 457 33.60 34.25 -19.66
C TRP A 457 34.67 35.10 -20.34
N LYS A 458 34.32 36.35 -20.68
CA LYS A 458 35.34 37.39 -20.84
C LYS A 458 35.82 37.74 -19.44
N GLY A 459 36.77 36.95 -18.93
CA GLY A 459 37.55 37.29 -17.75
C GLY A 459 38.18 38.67 -17.91
N LYS A 460 37.46 39.71 -17.48
CA LYS A 460 38.04 41.03 -17.22
C LYS A 460 38.56 41.00 -15.80
N THR A 461 39.72 40.38 -15.61
CA THR A 461 40.67 40.92 -14.62
C THR A 461 41.15 42.25 -15.18
N LYS A 462 40.54 43.35 -14.73
CA LYS A 462 41.10 44.70 -14.88
C LYS A 462 42.44 44.72 -14.12
N ASN A 463 43.48 45.15 -14.84
CA ASN A 463 44.79 45.69 -14.46
C ASN A 463 45.43 45.22 -13.16
#